data_AF-A0A259PF39-F1
#
_entry.id   AF-A0A259PF39-F1
#
_cell.length_a   1.000
_cell.length_b   1.000
_cell.length_c   1.000
_cell.angle_alpha   90.00
_cell.angle_beta   90.00
_cell.angle_gamma   90.00
#
_symmetry.space_group_name_H-M   'P 1'
#
loop_
_entity.id
_entity.type
_entity.pdbx_description
1 polymer ?
#
loop_
_entity_poly.entity_id
_entity_poly.type
_entity_poly.pdbx_seq_one_letter_code
_entity_poly.pdbx_strand_id
1 'polypeptide(L)' 'CLSTRGWLCAAPGTSHHGLGIAVDLGGGIEQPGSAQHAWIVRNAATFQFEHPSWAQPDGSKPEPWHWEYTG' A
#
# COMPACT_ATOMS: atom_id res chain seq x y z
N CYS A 1 -15.86 3.66 3.51
CA CYS A 1 -15.32 2.33 3.84
C CYS A 1 -16.35 1.26 4.23
N LEU A 2 -17.67 1.43 4.08
CA LEU A 2 -18.64 0.42 4.54
C LEU A 2 -19.65 -0.08 3.49
N SER A 3 -19.89 0.63 2.38
CA SER A 3 -20.97 0.28 1.47
C SER A 3 -20.62 -0.77 0.39
N THR A 4 -19.38 -0.80 -0.11
CA THR A 4 -19.00 -1.70 -1.24
C THR A 4 -17.59 -2.28 -1.19
N ARG A 5 -16.68 -1.70 -0.39
CA ARG A 5 -15.26 -2.08 -0.33
C ARG A 5 -14.73 -2.12 1.10
N GLY A 6 -15.59 -2.36 2.09
CA GLY A 6 -15.18 -2.30 3.50
C GLY A 6 -14.20 -3.37 3.93
N TRP A 7 -14.20 -4.52 3.26
CA TRP A 7 -13.21 -5.58 3.44
C TRP A 7 -11.80 -5.15 2.98
N LEU A 8 -11.68 -4.10 2.16
CA LEU A 8 -10.40 -3.47 1.83
C LEU A 8 -9.91 -2.52 2.93
N CYS A 9 -10.71 -2.24 3.95
CA CYS A 9 -10.34 -1.30 5.00
C CYS A 9 -10.04 -2.06 6.30
N ALA A 10 -8.98 -1.66 6.98
CA ALA A 10 -8.75 -2.11 8.35
C ALA A 10 -9.88 -1.64 9.28
N ALA A 11 -10.08 -2.35 10.39
CA ALA A 11 -11.00 -1.89 11.42
C ALA A 11 -10.55 -0.51 11.95
N PRO A 12 -11.49 0.41 12.27
CA PRO A 12 -11.12 1.70 12.85
C PRO A 12 -10.24 1.53 14.09
N GLY A 13 -9.15 2.30 14.17
CA GLY A 13 -8.17 2.21 15.27
C GLY A 13 -7.08 1.15 15.09
N THR A 14 -7.11 0.34 14.02
CA THR A 14 -6.10 -0.72 13.77
C THR A 14 -5.29 -0.49 12.49
N SER A 15 -5.45 0.65 11.83
CA SER A 15 -4.80 0.96 10.55
C SER A 15 -3.50 1.75 10.74
N HIS A 16 -2.46 1.42 9.98
CA HIS A 16 -1.24 2.21 9.90
C HIS A 16 -1.45 3.62 9.31
N HIS A 17 -2.51 3.81 8.49
CA HIS A 17 -2.96 5.16 8.10
C HIS A 17 -3.36 6.00 9.31
N GLY A 18 -3.94 5.38 10.35
CA GLY A 18 -4.30 6.07 11.60
C GLY A 18 -3.09 6.46 12.45
N LEU A 19 -1.94 5.82 12.23
CA LEU A 19 -0.67 6.16 12.87
C LEU A 19 0.13 7.21 12.07
N GLY A 20 -0.31 7.56 10.87
CA GLY A 20 0.40 8.51 9.99
C GLY A 20 1.65 7.93 9.33
N ILE A 21 1.80 6.61 9.29
CA ILE A 21 2.96 5.90 8.74
C ILE A 21 2.62 5.07 7.50
N ALA A 22 1.46 5.28 6.89
CA ALA A 22 1.09 4.63 5.64
C ALA A 22 0.51 5.62 4.65
N VAL A 23 0.73 5.38 3.36
CA VAL A 23 0.20 6.17 2.25
C VAL A 23 -0.38 5.26 1.19
N ASP A 24 -1.49 5.71 0.59
CA ASP A 24 -2.05 5.10 -0.60
C ASP A 24 -1.74 6.00 -1.80
N LEU A 25 -1.02 5.48 -2.80
CA LEU A 25 -0.49 6.24 -3.93
C LEU A 25 -1.20 5.90 -5.23
N GLY A 26 -1.68 6.94 -5.93
CA GLY A 26 -2.25 6.85 -7.27
C GLY A 26 -1.26 7.25 -8.38
N GLY A 27 -1.77 7.57 -9.57
CA GLY A 27 -0.96 8.11 -10.67
C GLY A 27 -0.19 7.04 -11.47
N GLY A 28 -0.66 5.80 -11.42
CA GLY A 28 -0.05 4.64 -12.06
C GLY A 28 0.61 3.70 -11.05
N ILE A 29 0.95 4.15 -9.84
CA ILE A 29 1.50 3.29 -8.78
C ILE A 29 0.50 2.20 -8.38
N GLU A 30 -0.79 2.52 -8.37
CA GLU A 30 -1.88 1.60 -8.07
C GLU A 30 -2.11 0.52 -9.16
N GLN A 31 -1.42 0.61 -10.30
CA GLN A 31 -1.57 -0.28 -11.45
C GLN A 31 -0.32 -1.17 -11.61
N PRO A 32 -0.38 -2.45 -11.18
CA PRO A 32 0.70 -3.40 -11.43
C PRO A 32 1.09 -3.46 -12.91
N GLY A 33 2.38 -3.48 -13.19
CA GLY A 33 2.94 -3.49 -14.55
C GLY A 33 3.12 -2.10 -15.18
N SER A 34 2.62 -1.02 -14.57
CA SER A 34 2.96 0.34 -15.00
C SER A 34 4.43 0.67 -14.74
N ALA A 35 4.96 1.66 -15.45
CA ALA A 35 6.32 2.14 -15.22
C ALA A 35 6.50 2.73 -13.80
N GLN A 36 5.44 3.37 -13.27
CA GLN A 36 5.41 3.98 -11.95
C GLN A 36 5.40 2.92 -10.85
N HIS A 37 4.57 1.88 -10.98
CA HIS A 37 4.56 0.75 -10.05
C HIS A 37 5.92 0.05 -10.03
N ALA A 38 6.50 -0.20 -11.21
CA ALA A 38 7.82 -0.80 -11.32
C ALA A 38 8.92 0.10 -10.72
N TRP A 39 8.79 1.43 -10.81
CA TRP A 39 9.71 2.36 -10.16
C TRP A 39 9.62 2.29 -8.64
N ILE A 40 8.42 2.36 -8.06
CA ILE A 40 8.29 2.39 -6.60
C ILE A 40 8.73 1.07 -5.96
N VAL A 41 8.41 -0.08 -6.57
CA VAL A 41 8.88 -1.41 -6.13
C VAL A 41 10.41 -1.48 -6.03
N ARG A 42 11.13 -0.81 -6.94
CA ARG A 42 12.60 -0.80 -6.93
C ARG A 42 13.23 0.24 -6.01
N ASN A 43 12.51 1.32 -5.68
CA ASN A 43 13.12 2.52 -5.06
C ASN A 43 12.57 2.84 -3.67
N ALA A 44 11.39 2.36 -3.28
CA ALA A 44 10.72 2.74 -2.04
C ALA A 44 11.60 2.52 -0.80
N ALA A 45 12.33 1.41 -0.74
CA ALA A 45 13.20 1.07 0.39
C ALA A 45 14.29 2.13 0.64
N THR A 46 14.77 2.82 -0.41
CA THR A 46 15.74 3.92 -0.29
C THR A 46 15.17 5.12 0.47
N PHE A 47 13.84 5.26 0.48
CA PHE A 47 13.11 6.32 1.16
C PHE A 47 12.42 5.84 2.44
N GLN A 48 12.83 4.69 2.98
CA GLN A 48 12.24 4.11 4.20
C GLN A 48 10.75 3.78 4.03
N PHE A 49 10.34 3.42 2.81
CA PHE A 49 9.02 2.87 2.53
C PHE A 49 9.14 1.41 2.10
N GLU A 50 8.22 0.59 2.59
CA GLU A 50 8.08 -0.81 2.17
C GLU A 50 6.68 -1.09 1.60
N HIS A 51 6.61 -2.15 0.79
CA HIS A 51 5.35 -2.72 0.35
C HIS A 51 5.12 -4.01 1.15
N PRO A 52 4.23 -3.99 2.16
CA PRO A 52 4.08 -5.09 3.11
C PRO A 52 3.77 -6.40 2.41
N SER A 53 4.27 -7.51 2.95
CA SER A 53 4.09 -8.84 2.35
C SER A 53 2.61 -9.22 2.17
N TRP A 54 1.73 -8.77 3.04
CA TRP A 54 0.28 -8.99 2.92
C TRP A 54 -0.35 -8.23 1.77
N ALA A 55 0.24 -7.10 1.35
CA ALA A 55 -0.22 -6.18 0.31
C ALA A 55 0.35 -6.50 -1.09
N GLN A 56 1.32 -7.41 -1.16
CA GLN A 56 1.93 -7.88 -2.42
C GLN A 56 0.90 -8.61 -3.30
N PRO A 57 1.17 -8.79 -4.61
CA PRO A 57 0.27 -9.49 -5.53
C PRO A 57 -0.15 -10.90 -5.10
N ASP A 58 0.73 -11.61 -4.39
CA ASP A 58 0.53 -12.95 -3.83
C ASP A 58 0.18 -12.94 -2.32
N GLY A 59 0.02 -11.75 -1.74
CA GLY A 59 -0.33 -11.55 -0.35
C GLY A 59 -1.80 -11.85 -0.04
N SER A 60 -2.14 -11.85 1.24
CA SER A 60 -3.51 -12.12 1.71
C SER A 60 -4.54 -11.07 1.27
N LYS A 61 -4.08 -9.87 0.93
CA LYS A 61 -4.92 -8.75 0.53
C LYS A 61 -4.13 -7.82 -0.40
N PRO A 62 -4.06 -8.14 -1.70
CA PRO A 62 -3.26 -7.37 -2.65
C PRO A 62 -3.72 -5.92 -2.73
N GLU A 63 -2.83 -5.00 -2.40
CA GLU A 63 -3.04 -3.55 -2.39
C GLU A 63 -1.79 -2.86 -2.98
N PRO A 64 -1.66 -2.80 -4.32
CA PRO A 64 -0.47 -2.24 -4.98
C PRO A 64 -0.26 -0.74 -4.74
N TRP A 65 -1.29 -0.05 -4.27
CA TRP A 65 -1.23 1.37 -3.88
C TRP A 65 -0.72 1.59 -2.46
N HIS A 66 -0.67 0.57 -1.61
CA HIS A 66 -0.42 0.71 -0.17
C HIS A 66 1.06 0.61 0.18
N TRP A 67 1.62 1.62 0.83
CA TRP A 67 3.02 1.68 1.23
C TRP A 67 3.16 2.15 2.68
N GLU A 68 4.05 1.51 3.43
CA GLU A 68 4.26 1.77 4.85
C GLU A 68 5.65 2.34 5.10
N TYR A 69 5.74 3.37 5.93
CA TYR A 69 6.99 3.98 6.37
C TYR A 69 7.59 3.17 7.52
N THR A 70 8.89 2.87 7.44
CA THR A 70 9.56 1.94 8.37
C THR A 70 10.64 2.56 9.26
N GLY A 71 11.05 3.83 9.09
CA GLY A 71 12.17 4.37 9.87
C GLY A 71 12.70 5.73 9.49
#